data_AF-A0A0E1VSS8-F1
#
_entry.id   AF-A0A0E1VSS8-F1
#
_cell.length_a   1.000
_cell.length_b   1.000
_cell.length_c   1.000
_cell.angle_alpha   90.00
_cell.angle_beta   90.00
_cell.angle_gamma   90.00
#
_symmetry.space_group_name_H-M   'P 1'
#
loop_
_entity.id
_entity.type
_entity.pdbx_description
1 polymer ?
#
loop_
_entity_poly.entity_id
_entity_poly.type
_entity_poly.pdbx_seq_one_letter_code
_entity_poly.pdbx_strand_id
1 'polypeptide(L)'
;MAPAGGSAAGAMPADPGGASLGTCPSAPVESASAVLGAVMESGTVAYISPKIPISRALLDGLRANGVPLENRVRFLGPCLGGQCAQWAGHRCGLIDAIVKEPAVLAPPEAGLPKCGIRSTCRWYAQHASAACMQCPVVIYEPHAG
;
A
#
# COMPACT_ATOMS: atom_id res chain seq x y z
N MET A 1 -46.47 -6.15 -24.40
CA MET A 1 -45.29 -5.29 -24.64
C MET A 1 -45.05 -4.44 -23.39
N ALA A 2 -44.24 -4.95 -22.46
CA ALA A 2 -43.81 -4.22 -21.27
C ALA A 2 -42.31 -3.92 -21.41
N PRO A 3 -41.83 -2.70 -21.13
CA PRO A 3 -40.42 -2.50 -20.88
C PRO A 3 -40.10 -2.73 -19.41
N ALA A 4 -39.04 -3.49 -19.23
CA ALA A 4 -38.43 -3.88 -17.97
C ALA A 4 -37.88 -2.70 -17.18
N GLY A 5 -37.86 -2.86 -15.85
CA GLY A 5 -37.26 -1.95 -14.91
C GLY A 5 -35.75 -1.79 -15.10
N GLY A 6 -35.28 -0.57 -14.86
CA GLY A 6 -33.87 -0.27 -14.63
C GLY A 6 -33.65 -0.04 -13.14
N SER A 7 -33.11 -1.05 -12.45
CA SER A 7 -32.58 -0.88 -11.10
C SER A 7 -31.39 0.06 -11.16
N ALA A 8 -31.50 1.21 -10.48
CA ALA A 8 -30.36 2.03 -10.13
C ALA A 8 -29.37 1.17 -9.34
N ALA A 9 -28.16 1.00 -9.89
CA ALA A 9 -27.03 0.50 -9.13
C ALA A 9 -26.77 1.49 -8.01
N GLY A 10 -27.25 1.16 -6.81
CA GLY A 10 -26.99 1.92 -5.60
C GLY A 10 -25.49 1.98 -5.37
N ALA A 11 -24.92 3.19 -5.49
CA ALA A 11 -23.69 3.50 -4.81
C ALA A 11 -23.92 3.21 -3.32
N MET A 12 -23.24 2.22 -2.77
CA MET A 12 -23.32 1.98 -1.33
C MET A 12 -22.83 3.24 -0.62
N PRO A 13 -23.61 3.78 0.34
CA PRO A 13 -23.19 4.94 1.08
C PRO A 13 -21.95 4.58 1.91
N ALA A 14 -20.95 5.46 1.87
CA ALA A 14 -19.84 5.40 2.80
C ALA A 14 -20.38 5.62 4.20
N ASP A 15 -20.16 4.65 5.08
CA ASP A 15 -20.54 4.72 6.49
C ASP A 15 -19.75 5.85 7.19
N PRO A 16 -20.39 6.87 7.78
CA PRO A 16 -19.70 8.01 8.38
C PRO A 16 -19.27 7.76 9.84
N GLY A 17 -19.36 6.51 10.34
CA GLY A 17 -19.11 6.18 11.76
C GLY A 17 -17.84 5.41 12.09
N GLY A 18 -17.05 4.96 11.11
CA GLY A 18 -15.81 4.22 11.36
C GLY A 18 -14.59 5.11 11.21
N ALA A 19 -13.86 5.39 12.31
CA ALA A 19 -12.61 6.14 12.24
C ALA A 19 -11.69 5.51 11.16
N SER A 20 -11.38 6.27 10.11
CA SER A 20 -10.57 5.79 9.00
C SER A 20 -9.26 5.23 9.55
N LEU A 21 -8.98 3.96 9.28
CA LEU A 21 -7.73 3.31 9.69
C LEU A 21 -6.52 3.82 8.89
N GLY A 22 -6.72 4.84 8.06
CA GLY A 22 -5.70 5.44 7.21
C GLY A 22 -5.40 4.61 5.97
N THR A 23 -4.36 5.03 5.26
CA THR A 23 -3.85 4.41 4.05
C THR A 23 -2.76 3.41 4.40
N CYS A 24 -2.91 2.16 3.96
CA CYS A 24 -1.86 1.17 3.99
C CYS A 24 -0.85 1.46 2.85
N PRO A 25 0.45 1.63 3.14
CA PRO A 25 1.48 1.81 2.12
C PRO A 25 1.92 0.48 1.47
N SER A 26 1.34 -0.64 1.89
CA SER A 26 1.66 -2.00 1.47
C SER A 26 0.38 -2.84 1.34
N ALA A 27 -0.63 -2.27 0.68
CA ALA A 27 -1.88 -2.98 0.45
C ALA A 27 -1.66 -4.13 -0.55
N PRO A 28 -2.30 -5.29 -0.37
CA PRO A 28 -2.31 -6.33 -1.40
C PRO A 28 -3.17 -5.87 -2.60
N VAL A 29 -2.88 -6.40 -3.79
CA VAL A 29 -3.46 -5.93 -5.07
C VAL A 29 -5.00 -5.93 -5.08
N GLU A 30 -5.64 -6.87 -4.37
CA GLU A 30 -7.10 -7.04 -4.30
C GLU A 30 -7.79 -5.87 -3.60
N SER A 31 -7.08 -5.20 -2.69
CA SER A 31 -7.58 -4.05 -1.92
C SER A 31 -6.93 -2.73 -2.33
N ALA A 32 -6.06 -2.78 -3.32
CA ALA A 32 -5.26 -1.63 -3.69
C ALA A 32 -6.09 -0.60 -4.48
N SER A 33 -5.75 0.67 -4.27
CA SER A 33 -6.40 1.81 -4.92
C SER A 33 -5.47 2.51 -5.92
N ALA A 34 -4.16 2.45 -5.68
CA ALA A 34 -3.15 3.07 -6.53
C ALA A 34 -1.79 2.36 -6.37
N VAL A 35 -0.90 2.60 -7.32
CA VAL A 35 0.53 2.32 -7.20
C VAL A 35 1.21 3.48 -6.46
N LEU A 36 1.93 3.14 -5.39
CA LEU A 36 2.76 4.05 -4.61
C LEU A 36 4.15 4.23 -5.22
N GLY A 37 4.71 3.17 -5.79
CA GLY A 37 6.08 3.18 -6.31
C GLY A 37 6.43 1.95 -7.12
N ALA A 38 7.57 2.00 -7.82
CA ALA A 38 8.15 0.85 -8.51
C ALA A 38 9.19 0.18 -7.62
N VAL A 39 9.26 -1.15 -7.66
CA VAL A 39 10.35 -1.92 -7.05
C VAL A 39 11.54 -1.89 -8.01
N MET A 40 12.67 -1.40 -7.53
CA MET A 40 13.91 -1.26 -8.28
C MET A 40 14.75 -2.53 -8.12
N GLU A 41 15.66 -2.77 -9.07
CA GLU A 41 16.62 -3.88 -9.01
C GLU A 41 17.51 -3.84 -7.76
N SER A 42 17.74 -2.64 -7.20
CA SER A 42 18.45 -2.44 -5.93
C SER A 42 17.71 -2.95 -4.69
N GLY A 43 16.53 -3.55 -4.85
CA GLY A 43 15.70 -4.02 -3.74
C GLY A 43 15.02 -2.89 -2.95
N THR A 44 14.82 -1.74 -3.59
CA THR A 44 14.18 -0.56 -2.96
C THR A 44 12.97 -0.10 -3.77
N VAL A 45 12.05 0.62 -3.13
CA VAL A 45 10.86 1.19 -3.75
C VAL A 45 11.11 2.65 -4.11
N ALA A 46 11.10 2.95 -5.40
CA ALA A 46 11.09 4.32 -5.91
C ALA A 46 9.65 4.86 -5.91
N TYR A 47 9.35 5.86 -5.07
CA TYR A 47 8.01 6.43 -4.98
C TYR A 47 7.66 7.25 -6.22
N ILE A 48 6.42 7.06 -6.70
CA ILE A 48 5.88 7.74 -7.88
C ILE A 48 4.93 8.85 -7.41
N SER A 49 5.09 10.05 -7.98
CA SER A 49 4.24 11.20 -7.73
C SER A 49 3.91 11.93 -9.04
N PRO A 50 2.61 12.17 -9.36
CA PRO A 50 1.43 11.74 -8.61
C PRO A 50 1.25 10.21 -8.63
N LYS A 51 0.58 9.66 -7.60
CA LYS A 51 0.27 8.23 -7.52
C LYS A 51 -0.57 7.78 -8.71
N ILE A 52 -0.29 6.58 -9.24
CA ILE A 52 -0.95 6.04 -10.44
C ILE A 52 -2.18 5.23 -10.00
N PRO A 53 -3.42 5.61 -10.36
CA PRO A 53 -4.60 4.82 -10.04
C PRO A 53 -4.52 3.42 -10.65
N ILE A 54 -5.03 2.42 -9.93
CA ILE A 54 -5.10 1.06 -10.47
C ILE A 54 -6.14 0.99 -11.58
N SER A 55 -5.76 0.35 -12.67
CA SER A 55 -6.66 0.01 -13.78
C SER A 55 -6.40 -1.42 -14.24
N ARG A 56 -7.39 -2.03 -14.89
CA ARG A 56 -7.23 -3.37 -15.46
C ARG A 56 -6.07 -3.43 -16.46
N ALA A 57 -5.97 -2.44 -17.35
CA ALA A 57 -4.89 -2.36 -18.34
C ALA A 57 -3.50 -2.29 -17.67
N LEU A 58 -3.36 -1.54 -16.58
CA LEU A 58 -2.11 -1.48 -15.82
C LEU A 58 -1.75 -2.85 -15.22
N LEU A 59 -2.71 -3.50 -14.56
CA LEU A 59 -2.48 -4.80 -13.94
C LEU A 59 -2.14 -5.87 -14.98
N ASP A 60 -2.84 -5.88 -16.12
CA ASP A 60 -2.60 -6.84 -17.20
C ASP A 60 -1.21 -6.62 -17.82
N GLY A 61 -0.79 -5.37 -18.03
CA GLY A 61 0.56 -5.04 -18.50
C GLY A 61 1.66 -5.48 -17.53
N LEU A 62 1.45 -5.34 -16.22
CA LEU A 62 2.43 -5.75 -15.21
C LEU A 62 2.55 -7.28 -15.09
N ARG A 63 1.48 -8.03 -15.39
CA ARG A 63 1.47 -9.51 -15.35
C ARG A 63 2.16 -10.17 -16.54
N ALA A 64 2.44 -9.44 -17.63
CA ALA A 64 2.84 -9.98 -18.93
C ALA A 64 4.13 -10.85 -18.93
N ASN A 65 4.88 -10.90 -17.83
CA ASN A 65 6.20 -11.54 -17.73
C ASN A 65 6.31 -12.55 -16.57
N GLY A 66 5.20 -13.02 -16.00
CA GLY A 66 5.19 -14.09 -14.97
C GLY A 66 5.78 -13.73 -13.60
N VAL A 67 6.36 -12.54 -13.43
CA VAL A 67 6.85 -12.03 -12.13
C VAL A 67 5.67 -11.50 -11.33
N PRO A 68 5.54 -11.84 -10.03
CA PRO A 68 4.51 -11.32 -9.13
C PRO A 68 4.45 -9.78 -9.13
N LEU A 69 3.24 -9.23 -9.00
CA LEU A 69 3.01 -7.78 -9.07
C LEU A 69 3.71 -7.03 -7.94
N GLU A 70 3.70 -7.63 -6.75
CA GLU A 70 4.32 -7.14 -5.53
C GLU A 70 5.84 -7.01 -5.66
N ASN A 71 6.45 -7.76 -6.58
CA ASN A 71 7.88 -7.69 -6.91
C ASN A 71 8.19 -6.61 -7.96
N ARG A 72 7.17 -6.01 -8.57
CA ARG A 72 7.31 -4.96 -9.60
C ARG A 72 6.92 -3.59 -9.07
N VAL A 73 5.86 -3.54 -8.28
CA VAL A 73 5.28 -2.29 -7.79
C VAL A 73 4.84 -2.41 -6.35
N ARG A 74 4.92 -1.29 -5.65
CA ARG A 74 4.29 -1.11 -4.36
C ARG A 74 2.88 -0.57 -4.56
N PHE A 75 1.90 -1.25 -3.98
CA PHE A 75 0.53 -0.79 -3.93
C PHE A 75 0.19 -0.06 -2.63
N LEU A 76 -0.73 0.89 -2.72
CA LEU A 76 -1.37 1.54 -1.58
C LEU A 76 -2.89 1.35 -1.63
N GLY A 77 -3.53 1.33 -0.46
CA GLY A 77 -4.98 1.12 -0.34
C GLY A 77 -5.51 1.49 1.04
N PRO A 78 -6.82 1.38 1.29
CA PRO A 78 -7.37 1.49 2.63
C PRO A 78 -6.72 0.47 3.58
N CYS A 79 -6.47 0.85 4.82
CA CYS A 79 -6.02 -0.09 5.83
C CYS A 79 -7.18 -1.01 6.24
N LEU A 80 -7.01 -2.31 6.05
CA LEU A 80 -8.04 -3.33 6.32
C LEU A 80 -8.24 -3.65 7.81
N GLY A 81 -7.39 -3.10 8.70
CA GLY A 81 -7.50 -3.34 10.14
C GLY A 81 -7.48 -4.81 10.49
N GLY A 82 -8.44 -5.26 11.31
CA GLY A 82 -8.58 -6.65 11.74
C GLY A 82 -8.80 -7.67 10.61
N GLN A 83 -9.07 -7.23 9.38
CA GLN A 83 -9.14 -8.11 8.20
C GLN A 83 -7.77 -8.29 7.51
N CYS A 84 -6.72 -7.61 7.98
CA CYS A 84 -5.36 -7.77 7.47
C CYS A 84 -4.63 -8.88 8.23
N ALA A 85 -4.00 -9.81 7.51
CA ALA A 85 -3.17 -10.87 8.11
C ALA A 85 -2.01 -10.34 8.98
N GLN A 86 -1.59 -9.10 8.75
CA GLN A 86 -0.51 -8.44 9.48
C GLN A 86 -1.02 -7.62 10.68
N TRP A 87 -2.32 -7.67 10.98
CA TRP A 87 -2.91 -6.93 12.09
C TRP A 87 -2.67 -7.64 13.41
N ALA A 88 -2.25 -6.87 14.42
CA ALA A 88 -1.95 -7.37 15.75
C ALA A 88 -2.74 -6.56 16.78
N GLY A 89 -3.82 -7.16 17.32
CA GLY A 89 -4.71 -6.53 18.29
C GLY A 89 -5.44 -5.31 17.72
N HIS A 90 -4.88 -4.11 17.92
CA HIS A 90 -5.47 -2.83 17.53
C HIS A 90 -4.56 -2.01 16.59
N ARG A 91 -3.48 -2.61 16.07
CA ARG A 91 -2.46 -1.91 15.30
C ARG A 91 -1.80 -2.80 14.24
N CYS A 92 -0.98 -2.21 13.37
CA CYS A 92 -0.29 -2.96 12.33
C CYS A 92 0.95 -3.66 12.90
N GLY A 93 0.95 -4.99 13.00
CA GLY A 93 2.07 -5.77 13.52
C GLY A 93 3.28 -5.80 12.59
N LEU A 94 3.07 -5.74 11.27
CA LEU A 94 4.15 -5.72 10.28
C LEU A 94 5.11 -4.54 10.49
N ILE A 95 4.59 -3.32 10.63
CA ILE A 95 5.45 -2.16 10.88
C ILE A 95 6.07 -2.19 12.28
N ASP A 96 5.41 -2.80 13.27
CA ASP A 96 6.01 -3.02 14.59
C ASP A 96 7.23 -3.95 14.54
N ALA A 97 7.25 -4.91 13.60
CA ALA A 97 8.42 -5.76 13.35
C ALA A 97 9.51 -4.99 12.58
N ILE A 98 9.15 -4.35 11.47
CA ILE A 98 10.09 -3.66 10.58
C ILE A 98 10.92 -2.58 11.29
N VAL A 99 10.32 -1.79 12.18
CA VAL A 99 11.05 -0.69 12.85
C VAL A 99 12.07 -1.18 13.88
N LYS A 100 12.04 -2.46 14.25
CA LYS A 100 13.03 -3.08 15.13
C LYS A 100 14.28 -3.54 14.37
N GLU A 101 14.17 -3.70 13.05
CA GLU A 101 15.30 -4.03 12.20
C GLU A 101 16.25 -2.83 12.08
N PRO A 102 17.57 -3.05 11.93
CA PRO A 102 18.52 -1.98 11.69
C PRO A 102 18.11 -1.12 10.49
N ALA A 103 18.24 0.20 10.62
CA ALA A 103 17.94 1.11 9.52
C ALA A 103 18.87 0.86 8.33
N VAL A 104 18.27 0.48 7.20
CA VAL A 104 19.02 0.18 5.96
C VAL A 104 19.29 1.46 5.15
N LEU A 105 18.44 2.48 5.30
CA LEU A 105 18.70 3.79 4.71
C LEU A 105 19.62 4.61 5.62
N ALA A 106 20.59 5.31 5.00
CA ALA A 106 21.49 6.24 5.65
C ALA A 106 20.73 7.28 6.52
N PRO A 107 21.37 7.84 7.56
CA PRO A 107 20.67 8.61 8.59
C PRO A 107 19.88 9.81 8.06
N PRO A 108 18.93 10.34 8.84
CA PRO A 108 17.98 11.40 8.45
C PRO A 108 18.58 12.74 8.03
N GLU A 109 19.89 12.90 7.98
CA GLU A 109 20.59 14.12 7.54
C GLU A 109 20.30 14.47 6.07
N ALA A 110 19.81 13.51 5.26
CA ALA A 110 19.25 13.75 3.92
C ALA A 110 17.72 14.00 3.88
N GLY A 111 17.02 13.92 5.02
CA GLY A 111 15.57 14.09 5.14
C GLY A 111 14.74 12.84 4.77
N LEU A 112 13.46 12.85 5.16
CA LEU A 112 12.53 11.76 4.85
C LEU A 112 12.20 11.71 3.35
N PRO A 113 11.99 10.51 2.76
CA PRO A 113 11.61 10.37 1.35
C PRO A 113 10.30 11.11 1.06
N LYS A 114 10.17 11.81 -0.07
CA LYS A 114 8.91 12.48 -0.43
C LYS A 114 7.80 11.45 -0.62
N CYS A 115 6.76 11.48 0.22
CA CYS A 115 5.71 10.47 0.24
C CYS A 115 4.31 11.13 0.21
N GLY A 116 3.57 10.88 -0.87
CA GLY A 116 2.26 11.50 -1.14
C GLY A 116 1.07 10.97 -0.33
N ILE A 117 1.32 10.08 0.64
CA ILE A 117 0.31 9.57 1.57
C ILE A 117 0.69 9.79 3.04
N ARG A 118 1.79 10.49 3.34
CA ARG A 118 2.31 10.61 4.71
C ARG A 118 1.26 11.06 5.72
N SER A 119 0.45 12.06 5.36
CA SER A 119 -0.61 12.62 6.24
C SER A 119 -1.72 11.63 6.56
N THR A 120 -1.92 10.58 5.76
CA THR A 120 -2.95 9.56 5.97
C THR A 120 -2.38 8.16 6.22
N CYS A 121 -1.05 8.00 6.21
CA CYS A 121 -0.40 6.69 6.21
C CYS A 121 -0.49 6.01 7.58
N ARG A 122 -0.98 4.77 7.60
CA ARG A 122 -1.07 3.94 8.81
C ARG A 122 0.30 3.74 9.46
N TRP A 123 1.34 3.45 8.69
CA TRP A 123 2.69 3.22 9.23
C TRP A 123 3.27 4.50 9.84
N TYR A 124 3.07 5.65 9.20
CA TYR A 124 3.51 6.94 9.73
C TYR A 124 2.73 7.34 10.99
N ALA A 125 1.42 7.14 11.02
CA ALA A 125 0.61 7.41 12.20
C ALA A 125 1.05 6.57 13.42
N GLN A 126 1.65 5.40 13.18
CA GLN A 126 2.04 4.46 14.23
C GLN A 126 3.48 4.65 14.74
N HIS A 127 4.44 4.94 13.85
CA HIS A 127 5.88 5.04 14.18
C HIS A 127 6.58 6.27 13.63
N ALA A 128 5.82 7.25 13.11
CA ALA A 128 6.32 8.50 12.57
C ALA A 128 7.49 8.31 11.58
N SER A 129 8.58 9.05 11.76
CA SER A 129 9.77 9.02 10.90
C SER A 129 10.43 7.64 10.84
N ALA A 130 10.43 6.87 11.93
CA ALA A 130 11.05 5.55 11.97
C ALA A 130 10.42 4.60 10.92
N ALA A 131 9.09 4.65 10.75
CA ALA A 131 8.43 3.93 9.68
C ALA A 131 8.82 4.45 8.28
N CYS A 132 8.93 5.77 8.11
CA CYS A 132 9.28 6.36 6.82
C CYS A 132 10.71 6.03 6.37
N MET A 133 11.64 5.85 7.29
CA MET A 133 13.02 5.45 6.96
C MET A 133 13.11 3.99 6.48
N GLN A 134 12.19 3.13 6.90
CA GLN A 134 12.18 1.72 6.50
C GLN A 134 11.28 1.46 5.27
N CYS A 135 10.23 2.27 5.08
CA CYS A 135 9.21 1.99 4.07
C CYS A 135 9.73 1.78 2.62
N PRO A 136 10.80 2.48 2.15
CA PRO A 136 11.37 2.24 0.83
C PRO A 136 12.17 0.93 0.69
N VAL A 137 12.64 0.32 1.78
CA VAL A 137 13.49 -0.90 1.72
C VAL A 137 12.72 -2.17 2.02
N VAL A 138 11.47 -2.05 2.47
CA VAL A 138 10.58 -3.20 2.64
C VAL A 138 10.17 -3.66 1.24
N ILE A 139 10.47 -4.88 0.84
CA ILE A 139 9.97 -5.46 -0.41
C ILE A 139 9.37 -6.82 -0.13
N TYR A 140 8.52 -7.30 -1.03
CA TYR A 140 8.08 -8.68 -0.96
C TYR A 140 9.27 -9.56 -1.39
N GLU A 141 9.67 -10.51 -0.55
CA GLU A 141 10.61 -11.54 -1.00
C GLU A 141 9.88 -12.50 -1.94
N PRO A 142 10.34 -12.68 -3.19
CA PRO A 142 9.85 -13.75 -4.02
C PRO A 142 10.15 -15.08 -3.33
N HIS A 143 9.13 -15.90 -3.10
CA HIS A 143 9.39 -17.31 -2.77
C HIS A 143 10.00 -17.94 -4.02
N ALA A 144 11.28 -18.31 -3.95
CA ALA A 144 11.87 -19.25 -4.90
C ALA A 144 11.17 -20.60 -4.67
N GLY A 145 10.32 -20.99 -5.61
CA GLY A 145 9.74 -22.34 -5.65
C GLY A 145 10.81 -23.39 -5.89
#